data_AF-A0AAD3DZW9-F1
#
_entry.id   AF-A0AAD3DZW9-F1
#
_cell.length_a   1.000
_cell.length_b   1.000
_cell.length_c   1.000
_cell.angle_alpha   90.00
_cell.angle_beta   90.00
_cell.angle_gamma   90.00
#
_symmetry.space_group_name_H-M   'P 1'
#
loop_
_entity.id
_entity.type
_entity.pdbx_description
1 polymer ?
#
loop_
_entity_poly.entity_id
_entity_poly.type
_entity_poly.pdbx_seq_one_letter_code
_entity_poly.pdbx_strand_id
1 'polypeptide(L)'
;MAADGGNAGGEGESFVELLLEEVRTEGLDCPSVQMLVEMAKSGDNDTVADALSFLIEAGAPDKAASCLRHIMASTHKPDPSNARSAGASGEGGGPIAAAASAATSGSPSGKPDALDYAIAGKVLNRLVELGSLSEAQDLLKFMLVPRDTDRGRGKMLDCYDVALILGAMVPEGAAESAGRVLFALYSSEAGDDSAASQTLVPFILGTLLDHERAGWAAELGKQLMYTTLEEIEAGAGDYDYSVLGWCLAQMVWYGRADWAARLCLELERQQLEWYNTQEMLGSVAGWGDNSYSMTIVNFMQDARSKEARRNL
;
A
#
# COMPACT_ATOMS: atom_id res chain seq x y z
N MET A 1 26.01 -35.19 35.71
CA MET A 1 25.21 -35.33 34.48
C MET A 1 24.78 -33.94 34.06
N ALA A 2 24.92 -33.61 32.79
CA ALA A 2 24.61 -32.28 32.25
C ALA A 2 23.27 -32.27 31.51
N ALA A 3 22.65 -31.10 31.48
CA ALA A 3 21.62 -30.59 30.58
C ALA A 3 21.45 -29.13 31.06
N ASP A 4 22.11 -28.12 30.49
CA ASP A 4 22.25 -27.78 29.08
C ASP A 4 20.89 -27.58 28.41
N GLY A 5 20.27 -26.45 28.77
CA GLY A 5 19.07 -25.93 28.10
C GLY A 5 19.52 -25.10 26.91
N GLY A 6 19.33 -25.66 25.71
CA GLY A 6 19.81 -25.06 24.45
C GLY A 6 19.23 -23.68 24.20
N ASN A 7 20.12 -22.72 23.90
CA ASN A 7 19.79 -21.38 23.46
C ASN A 7 19.21 -21.41 22.03
N ALA A 8 17.94 -21.05 21.87
CA ALA A 8 17.28 -20.95 20.56
C ALA A 8 17.23 -19.51 20.01
N GLY A 9 17.83 -18.52 20.69
CA GLY A 9 17.81 -17.11 20.26
C GLY A 9 18.96 -16.66 19.34
N GLY A 10 20.05 -17.44 19.25
CA GLY A 10 21.31 -16.95 18.67
C GLY A 10 21.41 -16.92 17.14
N GLU A 11 20.55 -17.64 16.41
CA GLU A 11 20.64 -17.73 14.95
C GLU A 11 19.91 -16.57 14.24
N GLY A 12 18.79 -16.09 14.80
CA GLY A 12 18.05 -14.95 14.28
C GLY A 12 18.84 -13.63 14.39
N GLU A 13 19.32 -13.31 15.59
CA GLU A 13 20.16 -12.12 15.84
C GLU A 13 21.38 -12.07 14.90
N SER A 14 22.05 -13.22 14.69
CA SER A 14 23.20 -13.32 13.80
C SER A 14 22.87 -13.07 12.32
N PHE A 15 21.63 -13.35 11.87
CA PHE A 15 21.23 -13.05 10.49
C PHE A 15 20.94 -11.56 10.31
N VAL A 16 20.22 -10.92 11.23
CA VAL A 16 19.82 -9.52 11.03
C VAL A 16 20.96 -8.53 11.28
N GLU A 17 21.91 -8.85 12.17
CA GLU A 17 23.18 -8.10 12.25
C GLU A 17 23.97 -8.18 10.94
N LEU A 18 24.05 -9.37 10.32
CA LEU A 18 24.71 -9.57 9.02
C LEU A 18 24.01 -8.78 7.91
N LEU A 19 22.68 -8.87 7.82
CA LEU A 19 21.86 -8.09 6.89
C LEU A 19 22.13 -6.59 7.02
N LEU A 20 22.13 -6.06 8.25
CA LEU A 20 22.34 -4.64 8.49
C LEU A 20 23.73 -4.18 8.02
N GLU A 21 24.76 -5.00 8.25
CA GLU A 21 26.14 -4.69 7.83
C GLU A 21 26.33 -4.85 6.31
N GLU A 22 25.81 -5.91 5.69
CA GLU A 22 25.86 -6.10 4.24
C GLU A 22 25.11 -4.98 3.50
N VAL A 23 23.89 -4.61 3.94
CA VAL A 23 23.14 -3.49 3.32
C VAL A 23 23.79 -2.12 3.64
N ARG A 24 24.70 -2.03 4.61
CA ARG A 24 25.57 -0.84 4.84
C ARG A 24 26.81 -0.81 3.97
N THR A 25 27.39 -1.96 3.62
CA THR A 25 28.71 -2.06 2.97
C THR A 25 28.62 -2.42 1.48
N GLU A 26 27.74 -3.34 1.11
CA GLU A 26 27.53 -3.85 -0.26
C GLU A 26 26.26 -3.27 -0.90
N GLY A 27 25.25 -2.89 -0.09
CA GLY A 27 23.99 -2.34 -0.57
C GLY A 27 22.90 -3.40 -0.73
N LEU A 28 21.92 -3.14 -1.59
CA LEU A 28 20.69 -3.95 -1.69
C LEU A 28 20.85 -5.23 -2.54
N ASP A 29 21.93 -5.35 -3.31
CA ASP A 29 22.23 -6.55 -4.11
C ASP A 29 22.87 -7.69 -3.30
N CYS A 30 23.06 -7.51 -1.99
CA CYS A 30 23.82 -8.41 -1.13
C CYS A 30 23.11 -9.77 -0.88
N PRO A 31 23.86 -10.81 -0.47
CA PRO A 31 23.32 -12.14 -0.21
C PRO A 31 22.15 -12.16 0.78
N SER A 32 22.20 -11.36 1.86
CA SER A 32 21.15 -11.35 2.88
C SER A 32 19.81 -10.78 2.37
N VAL A 33 19.83 -9.79 1.46
CA VAL A 33 18.59 -9.29 0.83
C VAL A 33 18.01 -10.34 -0.12
N GLN A 34 18.85 -11.07 -0.88
CA GLN A 34 18.39 -12.19 -1.69
C GLN A 34 17.79 -13.32 -0.83
N MET A 35 18.33 -13.54 0.37
CA MET A 35 17.80 -14.52 1.33
C MET A 35 16.42 -14.09 1.86
N LEU A 36 16.23 -12.82 2.25
CA LEU A 36 14.90 -12.28 2.62
C LEU A 36 13.87 -12.45 1.51
N VAL A 37 14.28 -12.19 0.27
CA VAL A 37 13.44 -12.33 -0.92
C VAL A 37 12.94 -13.78 -1.09
N GLU A 38 13.81 -14.77 -0.93
CA GLU A 38 13.41 -16.17 -1.05
C GLU A 38 12.65 -16.69 0.19
N MET A 39 12.94 -16.18 1.40
CA MET A 39 12.12 -16.41 2.60
C MET A 39 10.68 -15.97 2.39
N ALA A 40 10.47 -14.71 1.97
CA ALA A 40 9.15 -14.15 1.69
C ALA A 40 8.38 -14.98 0.63
N LYS A 41 9.05 -15.41 -0.45
CA LYS A 41 8.46 -16.29 -1.49
C LYS A 41 8.11 -17.68 -0.98
N SER A 42 8.89 -18.23 -0.05
CA SER A 42 8.60 -19.52 0.60
C SER A 42 7.46 -19.46 1.62
N GLY A 43 6.99 -18.25 1.96
CA GLY A 43 5.93 -18.01 2.94
C GLY A 43 6.41 -17.70 4.35
N ASP A 44 7.72 -17.63 4.58
CA ASP A 44 8.34 -17.24 5.85
C ASP A 44 8.26 -15.72 6.03
N ASN A 45 7.04 -15.22 6.25
CA ASN A 45 6.76 -13.80 6.46
C ASN A 45 7.13 -13.35 7.89
N ASP A 46 7.25 -14.28 8.83
CA ASP A 46 7.64 -14.04 10.22
C ASP A 46 9.09 -13.58 10.30
N THR A 47 10.03 -14.39 9.80
CA THR A 47 11.47 -14.05 9.78
C THR A 47 11.74 -12.76 8.98
N VAL A 48 10.96 -12.53 7.92
CA VAL A 48 11.06 -11.31 7.12
C VAL A 48 10.53 -10.09 7.88
N ALA A 49 9.40 -10.22 8.59
CA ALA A 49 8.87 -9.14 9.44
C ALA A 49 9.84 -8.80 10.57
N ASP A 50 10.36 -9.79 11.29
CA ASP A 50 11.36 -9.59 12.35
C ASP A 50 12.61 -8.87 11.83
N ALA A 51 13.13 -9.29 10.67
CA ALA A 51 14.29 -8.66 10.04
C ALA A 51 14.02 -7.21 9.62
N LEU A 52 12.82 -6.89 9.11
CA LEU A 52 12.45 -5.51 8.79
C LEU A 52 12.21 -4.66 10.04
N SER A 53 11.60 -5.19 11.10
CA SER A 53 11.41 -4.51 12.39
C SER A 53 12.77 -4.09 12.96
N PHE A 54 13.71 -5.03 13.06
CA PHE A 54 15.06 -4.76 13.55
C PHE A 54 15.82 -3.74 12.68
N LEU A 55 15.67 -3.74 11.35
CA LEU A 55 16.27 -2.68 10.51
C LEU A 55 15.71 -1.29 10.86
N ILE A 56 14.43 -1.18 11.19
CA ILE A 56 13.78 0.08 11.59
C ILE A 56 14.25 0.50 12.98
N GLU A 57 14.24 -0.42 13.95
CA GLU A 57 14.75 -0.23 15.32
C GLU A 57 16.24 0.18 15.33
N ALA A 58 17.05 -0.37 14.42
CA ALA A 58 18.45 -0.01 14.21
C ALA A 58 18.65 1.34 13.49
N GLY A 59 17.57 2.10 13.26
CA GLY A 59 17.59 3.43 12.66
C GLY A 59 17.75 3.45 11.13
N ALA A 60 17.35 2.37 10.45
CA ALA A 60 17.44 2.25 8.98
C ALA A 60 16.09 1.88 8.30
N PRO A 61 15.00 2.62 8.55
CA PRO A 61 13.69 2.37 7.91
C PRO A 61 13.70 2.57 6.39
N ASP A 62 14.60 3.41 5.86
CA ASP A 62 14.85 3.56 4.43
C ASP A 62 15.35 2.27 3.78
N LYS A 63 16.20 1.53 4.50
CA LYS A 63 16.71 0.21 4.09
C LYS A 63 15.63 -0.84 4.18
N ALA A 64 14.84 -0.85 5.27
CA ALA A 64 13.72 -1.76 5.42
C ALA A 64 12.69 -1.60 4.28
N ALA A 65 12.31 -0.36 3.96
CA ALA A 65 11.43 -0.05 2.82
C ALA A 65 12.05 -0.49 1.48
N SER A 66 13.36 -0.29 1.31
CA SER A 66 14.07 -0.73 0.11
C SER A 66 14.12 -2.26 -0.04
N CYS A 67 14.31 -3.00 1.05
CA CYS A 67 14.20 -4.46 1.08
C CYS A 67 12.77 -4.92 0.72
N LEU A 68 11.74 -4.27 1.27
CA LEU A 68 10.34 -4.55 0.93
C LEU A 68 10.05 -4.36 -0.58
N ARG A 69 10.59 -3.30 -1.19
CA ARG A 69 10.50 -3.10 -2.66
C ARG A 69 11.16 -4.25 -3.45
N HIS A 70 12.30 -4.78 -2.99
CA HIS A 70 12.96 -5.92 -3.65
C HIS A 70 12.17 -7.23 -3.50
N ILE A 71 11.55 -7.45 -2.34
CA ILE A 71 10.61 -8.56 -2.11
C ILE A 71 9.43 -8.48 -3.09
N MET A 72 8.82 -7.30 -3.25
CA MET A 72 7.69 -7.08 -4.16
C MET A 72 8.06 -7.25 -5.64
N ALA A 73 9.25 -6.83 -6.06
CA ALA A 73 9.64 -6.77 -7.48
C ALA A 73 10.11 -8.11 -8.08
N SER A 74 10.60 -9.02 -7.25
CA SER A 74 11.35 -10.21 -7.70
C SER A 74 10.52 -11.49 -7.83
N THR A 75 9.19 -11.38 -7.79
CA THR A 75 8.25 -12.52 -7.82
C THR A 75 8.02 -13.12 -9.21
N HIS A 76 8.37 -12.42 -10.29
CA HIS A 76 8.26 -12.96 -11.65
C HIS A 76 9.55 -13.60 -12.15
N LYS A 77 9.63 -14.94 -12.04
CA LYS A 77 10.58 -15.71 -12.85
C LYS A 77 9.98 -15.91 -14.27
N PRO A 78 10.64 -15.49 -15.35
CA PRO A 78 10.17 -15.81 -16.69
C PRO A 78 10.31 -17.32 -16.92
N ASP A 79 9.19 -17.98 -17.22
CA ASP A 79 9.17 -19.42 -17.47
C ASP A 79 9.97 -19.74 -18.76
N PRO A 80 11.09 -20.50 -18.69
CA PRO A 80 11.97 -20.74 -19.84
C PRO A 80 11.31 -21.57 -20.97
N SER A 81 10.09 -22.05 -20.75
CA SER A 81 9.25 -22.76 -21.73
C SER A 81 8.87 -21.91 -22.96
N ASN A 82 8.71 -20.58 -22.80
CA ASN A 82 8.18 -19.70 -23.84
C ASN A 82 9.24 -19.06 -24.77
N ALA A 83 10.53 -19.26 -24.52
CA ALA A 83 11.62 -18.66 -25.30
C ALA A 83 11.95 -19.39 -26.63
N ARG A 84 11.14 -20.37 -27.06
CA ARG A 84 11.44 -21.26 -28.21
C ARG A 84 10.51 -21.17 -29.42
N SER A 85 9.56 -20.22 -29.44
CA SER A 85 8.57 -20.08 -30.51
C SER A 85 8.73 -18.83 -31.42
N ALA A 86 9.91 -18.20 -31.42
CA ALA A 86 10.25 -17.09 -32.32
C ALA A 86 11.42 -17.46 -33.25
N GLY A 87 11.14 -18.09 -34.40
CA GLY A 87 12.20 -18.42 -35.37
C GLY A 87 11.80 -19.30 -36.55
N ALA A 88 11.03 -18.77 -37.52
CA ALA A 88 10.91 -19.33 -38.87
C ALA A 88 10.41 -18.29 -39.89
N SER A 89 10.93 -18.34 -41.13
CA SER A 89 10.74 -17.38 -42.26
C SER A 89 11.57 -16.08 -42.10
N GLY A 90 12.43 -15.62 -43.03
CA GLY A 90 12.55 -15.85 -44.48
C GLY A 90 11.55 -14.96 -45.24
N GLU A 91 11.87 -14.06 -46.19
CA GLU A 91 13.11 -13.63 -46.90
C GLU A 91 12.96 -12.11 -47.25
N GLY A 92 13.88 -11.33 -47.85
CA GLY A 92 15.26 -11.50 -48.34
C GLY A 92 15.69 -10.32 -49.25
N GLY A 93 16.99 -10.17 -49.58
CA GLY A 93 17.53 -9.19 -50.56
C GLY A 93 18.22 -7.92 -50.00
N GLY A 94 19.48 -7.66 -50.41
CA GLY A 94 20.25 -6.43 -50.10
C GLY A 94 20.53 -5.58 -51.36
N PRO A 95 21.64 -4.80 -51.49
CA PRO A 95 22.68 -4.51 -50.49
C PRO A 95 23.25 -3.04 -50.47
N ILE A 96 23.98 -2.69 -49.38
CA ILE A 96 25.08 -1.69 -49.23
C ILE A 96 24.84 -0.19 -49.53
N ALA A 97 24.97 0.66 -48.49
CA ALA A 97 25.88 1.83 -48.47
C ALA A 97 26.11 2.44 -47.05
N ALA A 98 27.40 2.60 -46.69
CA ALA A 98 27.99 3.60 -45.77
C ALA A 98 27.43 3.86 -44.34
N ALA A 99 28.01 3.14 -43.38
CA ALA A 99 28.65 3.64 -42.14
C ALA A 99 28.09 4.87 -41.39
N ALA A 100 27.53 4.61 -40.20
CA ALA A 100 27.69 5.45 -39.00
C ALA A 100 27.68 4.56 -37.74
N SER A 101 28.81 4.44 -37.03
CA SER A 101 28.88 3.73 -35.75
C SER A 101 28.54 4.68 -34.60
N ALA A 102 27.42 4.44 -33.91
CA ALA A 102 27.15 5.03 -32.61
C ALA A 102 26.32 4.07 -31.74
N ALA A 103 26.77 3.90 -30.49
CA ALA A 103 26.29 3.00 -29.45
C ALA A 103 24.83 2.52 -29.51
N THR A 104 24.64 1.21 -29.44
CA THR A 104 23.38 0.55 -29.09
C THR A 104 22.98 0.86 -27.65
N SER A 105 22.17 1.90 -27.43
CA SER A 105 21.33 1.98 -26.24
C SER A 105 20.18 1.00 -26.40
N GLY A 106 20.39 -0.26 -26.01
CA GLY A 106 19.34 -1.26 -25.95
C GLY A 106 18.32 -0.86 -24.89
N SER A 107 17.23 -0.21 -25.30
CA SER A 107 16.09 0.05 -24.41
C SER A 107 15.52 -1.28 -23.94
N PRO A 108 15.48 -1.57 -22.62
CA PRO A 108 14.72 -2.68 -22.12
C PRO A 108 13.24 -2.31 -22.24
N SER A 109 12.61 -2.64 -23.37
CA SER A 109 11.14 -2.61 -23.51
C SER A 109 10.51 -3.81 -22.81
N GLY A 110 10.89 -4.03 -21.56
CA GLY A 110 10.10 -4.81 -20.62
C GLY A 110 8.96 -3.93 -20.13
N LYS A 111 7.76 -4.51 -19.95
CA LYS A 111 6.85 -3.94 -18.95
C LYS A 111 7.59 -4.04 -17.60
N PRO A 112 7.49 -3.06 -16.70
CA PRO A 112 7.96 -3.25 -15.34
C PRO A 112 7.29 -4.51 -14.77
N ASP A 113 8.06 -5.35 -14.09
CA ASP A 113 7.53 -6.55 -13.46
C ASP A 113 6.39 -6.17 -12.50
N ALA A 114 5.31 -6.94 -12.53
CA ALA A 114 4.14 -6.64 -11.71
C ALA A 114 4.49 -6.87 -10.24
N LEU A 115 4.55 -5.79 -9.46
CA LEU A 115 4.88 -5.84 -8.04
C LEU A 115 3.86 -6.70 -7.28
N ASP A 116 4.35 -7.63 -6.46
CA ASP A 116 3.52 -8.45 -5.58
C ASP A 116 3.22 -7.73 -4.26
N TYR A 117 2.14 -6.95 -4.29
CA TYR A 117 1.61 -6.26 -3.13
C TYR A 117 1.06 -7.21 -2.04
N ALA A 118 0.74 -8.48 -2.36
CA ALA A 118 0.19 -9.42 -1.39
C ALA A 118 1.26 -9.97 -0.44
N ILE A 119 2.48 -10.21 -0.93
CA ILE A 119 3.62 -10.55 -0.05
C ILE A 119 3.93 -9.39 0.90
N ALA A 120 3.99 -8.16 0.38
CA ALA A 120 4.20 -6.98 1.24
C ALA A 120 3.06 -6.79 2.25
N GLY A 121 1.80 -7.05 1.88
CA GLY A 121 0.66 -7.04 2.79
C GLY A 121 0.78 -8.09 3.90
N LYS A 122 1.33 -9.28 3.62
CA LYS A 122 1.56 -10.34 4.62
C LYS A 122 2.64 -9.96 5.62
N VAL A 123 3.78 -9.48 5.13
CA VAL A 123 4.87 -8.97 5.99
C VAL A 123 4.39 -7.79 6.85
N LEU A 124 3.63 -6.86 6.28
CA LEU A 124 3.07 -5.72 7.02
C LEU A 124 2.02 -6.15 8.05
N ASN A 125 1.12 -7.08 7.71
CA ASN A 125 0.20 -7.66 8.68
C ASN A 125 0.98 -8.28 9.85
N ARG A 126 2.06 -9.00 9.55
CA ARG A 126 2.83 -9.69 10.57
C ARG A 126 3.53 -8.75 11.54
N LEU A 127 4.08 -7.64 11.05
CA LEU A 127 4.59 -6.54 11.91
C LEU A 127 3.50 -6.03 12.87
N VAL A 128 2.28 -5.83 12.40
CA VAL A 128 1.16 -5.34 13.24
C VAL A 128 0.72 -6.39 14.27
N GLU A 129 0.65 -7.67 13.89
CA GLU A 129 0.33 -8.78 14.82
C GLU A 129 1.37 -8.96 15.93
N LEU A 130 2.64 -8.64 15.66
CA LEU A 130 3.74 -8.68 16.63
C LEU A 130 3.78 -7.45 17.55
N GLY A 131 2.92 -6.45 17.30
CA GLY A 131 2.84 -5.21 18.08
C GLY A 131 3.69 -4.06 17.52
N SER A 132 4.44 -4.28 16.44
CA SER A 132 5.35 -3.31 15.80
C SER A 132 4.59 -2.31 14.90
N LEU A 133 3.56 -1.66 15.44
CA LEU A 133 2.70 -0.72 14.70
C LEU A 133 3.42 0.58 14.33
N SER A 134 4.35 1.04 15.17
CA SER A 134 5.26 2.16 14.91
C SER A 134 6.15 1.89 13.71
N GLU A 135 6.72 0.69 13.67
CA GLU A 135 7.65 0.21 12.65
C GLU A 135 6.89 0.00 11.34
N ALA A 136 5.70 -0.60 11.39
CA ALA A 136 4.79 -0.70 10.24
C ALA A 136 4.43 0.68 9.67
N GLN A 137 4.18 1.68 10.52
CA GLN A 137 3.95 3.06 10.09
C GLN A 137 5.20 3.65 9.42
N ASP A 138 6.37 3.57 10.04
CA ASP A 138 7.58 4.20 9.52
C ASP A 138 8.05 3.53 8.22
N LEU A 139 7.97 2.19 8.14
CA LEU A 139 8.17 1.43 6.90
C LEU A 139 7.34 2.00 5.75
N LEU A 140 6.04 2.26 5.98
CA LEU A 140 5.17 2.85 4.96
C LEU A 140 5.49 4.31 4.64
N LYS A 141 5.93 5.13 5.61
CA LYS A 141 6.38 6.51 5.32
C LYS A 141 7.56 6.51 4.34
N PHE A 142 8.50 5.58 4.47
CA PHE A 142 9.61 5.41 3.52
C PHE A 142 9.21 4.69 2.21
N MET A 143 8.02 4.09 2.14
CA MET A 143 7.42 3.60 0.89
C MET A 143 6.71 4.68 0.06
N LEU A 144 6.50 5.89 0.61
CA LEU A 144 5.95 7.03 -0.14
C LEU A 144 6.98 7.59 -1.12
N VAL A 145 6.55 7.91 -2.35
CA VAL A 145 7.44 8.47 -3.37
C VAL A 145 7.20 9.98 -3.50
N PRO A 146 8.21 10.85 -3.29
CA PRO A 146 8.04 12.29 -3.49
C PRO A 146 7.87 12.59 -4.99
N ARG A 147 6.73 13.17 -5.34
CA ARG A 147 6.34 13.48 -6.72
C ARG A 147 6.21 14.98 -6.90
N ASP A 148 6.86 15.52 -7.93
CA ASP A 148 6.70 16.93 -8.30
C ASP A 148 5.28 17.17 -8.82
N THR A 149 4.62 18.22 -8.33
CA THR A 149 3.29 18.60 -8.81
C THR A 149 3.40 19.56 -9.99
N ASP A 150 2.72 19.25 -11.11
CA ASP A 150 2.67 20.08 -12.34
C ASP A 150 2.14 21.52 -12.13
N ARG A 151 1.70 21.85 -10.92
CA ARG A 151 1.08 23.14 -10.55
C ARG A 151 1.90 23.96 -9.55
N GLY A 152 3.15 23.57 -9.27
CA GLY A 152 4.05 24.33 -8.41
C GLY A 152 3.57 24.46 -6.96
N ARG A 153 2.74 23.53 -6.48
CA ARG A 153 2.21 23.50 -5.11
C ARG A 153 3.09 22.70 -4.13
N GLY A 154 4.37 22.56 -4.45
CA GLY A 154 5.32 21.74 -3.71
C GLY A 154 5.38 20.28 -4.18
N LYS A 155 6.12 19.46 -3.43
CA LYS A 155 6.18 18.01 -3.60
C LYS A 155 4.95 17.39 -2.95
N MET A 156 4.27 16.50 -3.67
CA MET A 156 3.19 15.69 -3.13
C MET A 156 3.70 14.26 -2.94
N LEU A 157 3.32 13.60 -1.86
CA LEU A 157 3.69 12.20 -1.63
C LEU A 157 2.74 11.30 -2.43
N ASP A 158 3.31 10.52 -3.34
CA ASP A 158 2.60 9.47 -4.06
C ASP A 158 2.50 8.25 -3.15
N CYS A 159 1.27 7.82 -2.87
CA CYS A 159 0.94 6.71 -1.99
C CYS A 159 0.52 5.45 -2.75
N TYR A 160 0.77 5.36 -4.06
CA TYR A 160 0.36 4.22 -4.90
C TYR A 160 0.72 2.85 -4.32
N ASP A 161 2.00 2.65 -3.97
CA ASP A 161 2.45 1.38 -3.40
C ASP A 161 1.79 1.13 -2.04
N VAL A 162 1.79 2.13 -1.15
CA VAL A 162 1.20 2.05 0.20
C VAL A 162 -0.29 1.67 0.12
N ALA A 163 -1.03 2.26 -0.81
CA ALA A 163 -2.45 1.99 -1.01
C ALA A 163 -2.69 0.54 -1.46
N LEU A 164 -1.86 0.01 -2.36
CA LEU A 164 -1.99 -1.37 -2.84
C LEU A 164 -1.50 -2.40 -1.82
N ILE A 165 -0.49 -2.09 -0.99
CA ILE A 165 -0.07 -2.94 0.15
C ILE A 165 -1.22 -3.08 1.14
N LEU A 166 -1.76 -1.95 1.63
CA LEU A 166 -2.88 -1.95 2.59
C LEU A 166 -4.16 -2.56 1.99
N GLY A 167 -4.43 -2.32 0.71
CA GLY A 167 -5.53 -2.95 -0.02
C GLY A 167 -5.37 -4.47 -0.16
N ALA A 168 -4.15 -4.98 -0.35
CA ALA A 168 -3.88 -6.40 -0.48
C ALA A 168 -4.02 -7.18 0.85
N MET A 169 -3.99 -6.50 2.00
CA MET A 169 -4.31 -7.10 3.31
C MET A 169 -5.79 -7.48 3.45
N VAL A 170 -6.69 -6.79 2.74
CA VAL A 170 -8.14 -7.04 2.79
C VAL A 170 -8.54 -8.49 2.39
N PRO A 171 -8.17 -9.00 1.19
CA PRO A 171 -8.52 -10.38 0.79
C PRO A 171 -7.83 -11.46 1.62
N GLU A 172 -6.75 -11.14 2.35
CA GLU A 172 -6.05 -12.04 3.28
C GLU A 172 -6.69 -12.05 4.68
N GLY A 173 -7.79 -11.31 4.90
CA GLY A 173 -8.47 -11.21 6.20
C GLY A 173 -7.84 -10.20 7.17
N ALA A 174 -6.73 -9.57 6.80
CA ALA A 174 -5.96 -8.62 7.61
C ALA A 174 -6.47 -7.16 7.49
N ALA A 175 -7.77 -6.98 7.22
CA ALA A 175 -8.37 -5.65 7.10
C ALA A 175 -8.25 -4.84 8.40
N GLU A 176 -8.39 -5.49 9.56
CA GLU A 176 -8.23 -4.86 10.87
C GLU A 176 -6.82 -4.28 11.07
N SER A 177 -5.78 -5.06 10.80
CA SER A 177 -4.38 -4.63 10.85
C SER A 177 -4.10 -3.44 9.91
N ALA A 178 -4.66 -3.46 8.70
CA ALA A 178 -4.57 -2.34 7.78
C ALA A 178 -5.29 -1.09 8.33
N GLY A 179 -6.42 -1.28 9.01
CA GLY A 179 -7.15 -0.26 9.75
C GLY A 179 -6.32 0.38 10.86
N ARG A 180 -5.66 -0.43 11.71
CA ARG A 180 -4.75 0.04 12.76
C ARG A 180 -3.62 0.92 12.18
N VAL A 181 -3.06 0.52 11.03
CA VAL A 181 -2.02 1.29 10.32
C VAL A 181 -2.57 2.60 9.73
N LEU A 182 -3.78 2.60 9.15
CA LEU A 182 -4.43 3.82 8.68
C LEU A 182 -4.71 4.79 9.85
N PHE A 183 -5.14 4.28 11.01
CA PHE A 183 -5.29 5.08 12.22
C PHE A 183 -3.97 5.62 12.73
N ALA A 184 -2.89 4.84 12.72
CA ALA A 184 -1.58 5.34 13.07
C ALA A 184 -1.16 6.51 12.14
N LEU A 185 -1.37 6.38 10.82
CA LEU A 185 -1.05 7.43 9.84
C LEU A 185 -1.90 8.69 10.03
N TYR A 186 -3.17 8.54 10.39
CA TYR A 186 -4.08 9.65 10.75
C TYR A 186 -3.68 10.33 12.08
N SER A 187 -3.39 9.55 13.11
CA SER A 187 -3.07 10.03 14.47
C SER A 187 -1.60 10.38 14.68
N SER A 188 -0.78 10.46 13.62
CA SER A 188 0.66 10.70 13.75
C SER A 188 0.94 12.16 14.15
N GLU A 189 1.05 12.43 15.46
CA GLU A 189 1.40 13.75 16.04
C GLU A 189 2.90 14.12 15.88
N ALA A 190 3.66 13.38 15.06
CA ALA A 190 5.11 13.49 14.95
C ALA A 190 5.58 14.72 14.15
N GLY A 191 5.50 15.91 14.77
CA GLY A 191 6.18 17.13 14.32
C GLY A 191 5.58 17.81 13.09
N ASP A 192 6.41 18.62 12.40
CA ASP A 192 5.98 19.49 11.29
C ASP A 192 5.34 18.73 10.09
N ASP A 193 5.55 17.41 9.99
CA ASP A 193 4.99 16.53 8.95
C ASP A 193 3.63 15.87 9.34
N SER A 194 3.09 16.14 10.52
CA SER A 194 1.83 15.55 11.01
C SER A 194 0.64 15.78 10.06
N ALA A 195 0.51 17.03 9.56
CA ALA A 195 -0.54 17.39 8.60
C ALA A 195 -0.38 16.67 7.25
N ALA A 196 0.84 16.36 6.81
CA ALA A 196 1.07 15.57 5.61
C ALA A 196 0.58 14.13 5.81
N SER A 197 0.95 13.51 6.94
CA SER A 197 0.57 12.13 7.29
C SER A 197 -0.94 11.92 7.34
N GLN A 198 -1.67 12.85 7.98
CA GLN A 198 -3.13 12.85 8.00
C GLN A 198 -3.74 12.80 6.59
N THR A 199 -3.26 13.65 5.69
CA THR A 199 -3.83 13.74 4.33
C THR A 199 -3.62 12.47 3.49
N LEU A 200 -2.68 11.58 3.85
CA LEU A 200 -2.43 10.34 3.13
C LEU A 200 -3.64 9.40 3.13
N VAL A 201 -4.39 9.31 4.23
CA VAL A 201 -5.50 8.35 4.37
C VAL A 201 -6.60 8.57 3.31
N PRO A 202 -7.10 9.80 3.08
CA PRO A 202 -7.94 10.13 1.93
C PRO A 202 -7.35 9.71 0.57
N PHE A 203 -6.05 9.93 0.35
CA PHE A 203 -5.39 9.58 -0.91
C PHE A 203 -5.18 8.08 -1.09
N ILE A 204 -4.97 7.32 -0.01
CA ILE A 204 -4.88 5.85 -0.02
C ILE A 204 -6.22 5.25 -0.48
N LEU A 205 -7.32 5.65 0.16
CA LEU A 205 -8.67 5.21 -0.22
C LEU A 205 -9.02 5.66 -1.65
N GLY A 206 -8.67 6.90 -2.01
CA GLY A 206 -8.84 7.45 -3.35
C GLY A 206 -8.10 6.68 -4.43
N THR A 207 -6.85 6.30 -4.17
CA THR A 207 -6.03 5.52 -5.09
C THR A 207 -6.64 4.14 -5.33
N LEU A 208 -7.11 3.46 -4.29
CA LEU A 208 -7.84 2.19 -4.43
C LEU A 208 -9.09 2.35 -5.31
N LEU A 209 -9.82 3.46 -5.20
CA LEU A 209 -10.96 3.75 -6.07
C LEU A 209 -10.51 3.98 -7.53
N ASP A 210 -9.47 4.77 -7.79
CA ASP A 210 -8.97 4.99 -9.17
C ASP A 210 -8.45 3.69 -9.82
N HIS A 211 -7.98 2.72 -9.04
CA HIS A 211 -7.52 1.40 -9.52
C HIS A 211 -8.56 0.28 -9.44
N GLU A 212 -9.85 0.62 -9.46
CA GLU A 212 -10.97 -0.34 -9.49
C GLU A 212 -10.99 -1.33 -8.30
N ARG A 213 -10.45 -0.91 -7.14
CA ARG A 213 -10.46 -1.64 -5.87
C ARG A 213 -11.45 -1.04 -4.88
N ALA A 214 -12.65 -0.72 -5.35
CA ALA A 214 -13.72 -0.13 -4.53
C ALA A 214 -14.04 -0.98 -3.30
N GLY A 215 -14.12 -2.31 -3.45
CA GLY A 215 -14.33 -3.23 -2.32
C GLY A 215 -13.24 -3.10 -1.25
N TRP A 216 -11.95 -3.02 -1.64
CA TRP A 216 -10.85 -2.82 -0.68
C TRP A 216 -10.94 -1.44 -0.01
N ALA A 217 -11.24 -0.39 -0.76
CA ALA A 217 -11.46 0.95 -0.20
C ALA A 217 -12.63 0.99 0.80
N ALA A 218 -13.70 0.22 0.54
CA ALA A 218 -14.82 0.07 1.46
C ALA A 218 -14.44 -0.72 2.72
N GLU A 219 -13.74 -1.85 2.61
CA GLU A 219 -13.27 -2.61 3.78
C GLU A 219 -12.34 -1.78 4.68
N LEU A 220 -11.40 -1.03 4.09
CA LEU A 220 -10.53 -0.11 4.83
C LEU A 220 -11.29 1.09 5.40
N GLY A 221 -12.26 1.63 4.64
CA GLY A 221 -13.14 2.70 5.11
C GLY A 221 -13.99 2.28 6.31
N LYS A 222 -14.44 1.02 6.38
CA LYS A 222 -15.13 0.47 7.55
C LYS A 222 -14.25 0.47 8.79
N GLN A 223 -12.95 0.19 8.65
CA GLN A 223 -12.03 0.25 9.80
C GLN A 223 -11.99 1.65 10.40
N LEU A 224 -11.96 2.70 9.57
CA LEU A 224 -11.98 4.10 10.00
C LEU A 224 -13.28 4.56 10.66
N MET A 225 -14.27 3.68 10.84
CA MET A 225 -15.51 3.96 11.58
C MET A 225 -15.56 3.26 12.95
N TYR A 226 -14.52 2.54 13.36
CA TYR A 226 -14.35 2.13 14.76
C TYR A 226 -13.72 3.28 15.55
N THR A 227 -14.31 3.64 16.68
CA THR A 227 -14.09 4.93 17.37
C THR A 227 -12.67 5.12 17.95
N THR A 228 -11.94 4.06 18.29
CA THR A 228 -10.56 4.11 18.77
C THR A 228 -9.77 2.84 18.43
N LEU A 229 -8.43 2.92 18.47
CA LEU A 229 -7.54 1.75 18.44
C LEU A 229 -7.87 0.73 19.55
N GLU A 230 -8.22 1.21 20.75
CA GLU A 230 -8.61 0.37 21.89
C GLU A 230 -9.93 -0.39 21.63
N GLU A 231 -10.88 0.23 20.94
CA GLU A 231 -12.17 -0.39 20.58
C GLU A 231 -12.08 -1.32 19.36
N ILE A 232 -11.11 -1.08 18.46
CA ILE A 232 -10.69 -2.04 17.44
C ILE A 232 -10.11 -3.29 18.13
N GLU A 233 -9.17 -3.10 19.06
CA GLU A 233 -8.55 -4.19 19.84
C GLU A 233 -9.54 -4.97 20.70
N ALA A 234 -10.56 -4.30 21.24
CA ALA A 234 -11.62 -4.92 22.03
C ALA A 234 -12.77 -5.52 21.19
N GLY A 235 -12.84 -5.22 19.88
CA GLY A 235 -13.95 -5.62 19.00
C GLY A 235 -15.32 -5.13 19.46
N ALA A 236 -15.37 -3.98 20.16
CA ALA A 236 -16.49 -3.59 21.01
C ALA A 236 -16.97 -2.13 20.84
N GLY A 237 -16.38 -1.35 19.94
CA GLY A 237 -16.78 0.04 19.68
C GLY A 237 -18.12 0.16 18.95
N ASP A 238 -18.87 1.21 19.27
CA ASP A 238 -19.96 1.69 18.42
C ASP A 238 -19.38 2.31 17.12
N TYR A 239 -20.15 2.28 16.03
CA TYR A 239 -19.72 2.86 14.76
C TYR A 239 -19.84 4.39 14.77
N ASP A 240 -18.74 5.10 14.45
CA ASP A 240 -18.72 6.55 14.29
C ASP A 240 -18.30 6.95 12.87
N TYR A 241 -19.05 7.89 12.30
CA TYR A 241 -18.79 8.46 10.99
C TYR A 241 -17.70 9.55 11.00
N SER A 242 -17.11 9.90 12.14
CA SER A 242 -16.19 11.05 12.25
C SER A 242 -14.95 10.94 11.37
N VAL A 243 -14.11 9.90 11.50
CA VAL A 243 -12.83 9.84 10.78
C VAL A 243 -13.01 9.54 9.29
N LEU A 244 -13.92 8.64 8.92
CA LEU A 244 -14.26 8.45 7.50
C LEU A 244 -14.97 9.68 6.92
N GLY A 245 -15.85 10.36 7.66
CA GLY A 245 -16.50 11.60 7.23
C GLY A 245 -15.50 12.75 7.02
N TRP A 246 -14.50 12.88 7.89
CA TRP A 246 -13.35 13.74 7.66
C TRP A 246 -12.62 13.35 6.37
N CYS A 247 -12.35 12.07 6.14
CA CYS A 247 -11.67 11.62 4.92
C CYS A 247 -12.44 11.98 3.65
N LEU A 248 -13.76 11.76 3.64
CA LEU A 248 -14.65 12.14 2.53
C LEU A 248 -14.69 13.67 2.34
N ALA A 249 -14.69 14.45 3.43
CA ALA A 249 -14.60 15.92 3.36
C ALA A 249 -13.26 16.38 2.74
N GLN A 250 -12.15 15.75 3.10
CA GLN A 250 -10.84 16.01 2.47
C GLN A 250 -10.86 15.65 0.98
N MET A 251 -11.42 14.50 0.59
CA MET A 251 -11.56 14.14 -0.83
C MET A 251 -12.31 15.23 -1.62
N VAL A 252 -13.38 15.80 -1.07
CA VAL A 252 -14.09 16.94 -1.70
C VAL A 252 -13.22 18.19 -1.75
N TRP A 253 -12.49 18.54 -0.68
CA TRP A 253 -11.57 19.68 -0.63
C TRP A 253 -10.47 19.60 -1.71
N TYR A 254 -9.93 18.40 -1.92
CA TYR A 254 -8.95 18.11 -2.98
C TYR A 254 -9.57 18.02 -4.40
N GLY A 255 -10.87 18.25 -4.55
CA GLY A 255 -11.58 18.21 -5.84
C GLY A 255 -11.89 16.80 -6.35
N ARG A 256 -11.79 15.78 -5.49
CA ARG A 256 -12.09 14.36 -5.77
C ARG A 256 -13.40 13.92 -5.11
N ALA A 257 -14.47 14.71 -5.27
CA ALA A 257 -15.81 14.33 -4.81
C ALA A 257 -16.33 13.05 -5.50
N ASP A 258 -15.76 12.67 -6.64
CA ASP A 258 -15.99 11.39 -7.31
C ASP A 258 -15.50 10.20 -6.47
N TRP A 259 -14.37 10.32 -5.76
CA TRP A 259 -13.92 9.30 -4.80
C TRP A 259 -14.92 9.13 -3.67
N ALA A 260 -15.28 10.23 -3.01
CA ALA A 260 -16.19 10.21 -1.88
C ALA A 260 -17.54 9.59 -2.25
N ALA A 261 -18.11 9.98 -3.40
CA ALA A 261 -19.36 9.40 -3.91
C ALA A 261 -19.25 7.91 -4.23
N ARG A 262 -18.15 7.47 -4.85
CA ARG A 262 -17.92 6.05 -5.16
C ARG A 262 -17.77 5.19 -3.90
N LEU A 263 -17.12 5.72 -2.86
CA LEU A 263 -16.97 5.04 -1.57
C LEU A 263 -18.31 4.90 -0.85
N CYS A 264 -19.11 5.97 -0.78
CA CYS A 264 -20.47 5.89 -0.22
C CYS A 264 -21.36 4.89 -0.97
N LEU A 265 -21.32 4.89 -2.31
CA LEU A 265 -22.09 3.93 -3.12
C LEU A 265 -21.66 2.48 -2.89
N GLU A 266 -20.36 2.22 -2.72
CA GLU A 266 -19.87 0.88 -2.43
C GLU A 266 -20.27 0.41 -1.03
N LEU A 267 -20.24 1.29 -0.02
CA LEU A 267 -20.73 1.00 1.34
C LEU A 267 -22.25 0.73 1.36
N GLU A 268 -23.06 1.51 0.63
CA GLU A 268 -24.48 1.22 0.41
C GLU A 268 -24.69 -0.15 -0.25
N ARG A 269 -23.85 -0.51 -1.24
CA ARG A 269 -23.93 -1.77 -1.97
C ARG A 269 -23.64 -2.99 -1.09
N GLN A 270 -22.89 -2.82 0.01
CA GLN A 270 -22.67 -3.87 1.00
C GLN A 270 -23.87 -4.14 1.93
N GLN A 271 -24.91 -3.29 1.93
CA GLN A 271 -26.15 -3.48 2.70
C GLN A 271 -25.93 -3.72 4.21
N LEU A 272 -24.97 -3.01 4.80
CA LEU A 272 -24.59 -3.12 6.21
C LEU A 272 -25.70 -2.52 7.09
N GLU A 273 -26.22 -3.29 8.06
CA GLU A 273 -27.36 -2.87 8.89
C GLU A 273 -27.12 -1.57 9.69
N TRP A 274 -25.86 -1.31 10.05
CA TRP A 274 -25.45 -0.13 10.80
C TRP A 274 -25.07 1.08 9.91
N TYR A 275 -24.91 0.89 8.59
CA TYR A 275 -24.45 1.95 7.70
C TYR A 275 -25.62 2.84 7.22
N ASN A 276 -25.49 4.15 7.43
CA ASN A 276 -26.46 5.15 7.03
C ASN A 276 -25.79 6.28 6.25
N THR A 277 -26.05 6.37 4.94
CA THR A 277 -25.51 7.41 4.06
C THR A 277 -25.86 8.83 4.54
N GLN A 278 -27.02 9.05 5.16
CA GLN A 278 -27.41 10.38 5.62
C GLN A 278 -26.62 10.83 6.86
N GLU A 279 -26.32 9.92 7.78
CA GLU A 279 -25.49 10.19 8.96
C GLU A 279 -24.03 10.40 8.55
N MET A 280 -23.52 9.58 7.63
CA MET A 280 -22.21 9.78 6.99
C MET A 280 -22.11 11.17 6.34
N LEU A 281 -23.09 11.56 5.53
CA LEU A 281 -23.15 12.89 4.90
C LEU A 281 -23.33 14.03 5.92
N GLY A 282 -23.93 13.75 7.09
CA GLY A 282 -23.95 14.66 8.23
C GLY A 282 -22.55 14.88 8.81
N SER A 283 -21.77 13.82 9.01
CA SER A 283 -20.36 13.91 9.44
C SER A 283 -19.51 14.70 8.44
N VAL A 284 -19.66 14.45 7.14
CA VAL A 284 -18.97 15.24 6.08
C VAL A 284 -19.29 16.74 6.17
N ALA A 285 -20.55 17.09 6.43
CA ALA A 285 -20.95 18.48 6.59
C ALA A 285 -20.39 19.10 7.88
N GLY A 286 -20.25 18.32 8.95
CA GLY A 286 -19.65 18.72 10.22
C GLY A 286 -18.15 19.02 10.13
N TRP A 287 -17.42 18.27 9.30
CA TRP A 287 -15.98 18.48 9.07
C TRP A 287 -15.64 19.51 7.99
N GLY A 288 -16.57 19.79 7.07
CA GLY A 288 -16.40 20.75 5.98
C GLY A 288 -17.48 21.83 5.98
N ASP A 289 -18.40 21.72 5.01
CA ASP A 289 -19.61 22.53 4.90
C ASP A 289 -20.71 21.69 4.24
N ASN A 290 -21.97 22.10 4.38
CA ASN A 290 -23.14 21.50 3.74
C ASN A 290 -22.98 21.37 2.21
N SER A 291 -22.24 22.28 1.56
CA SER A 291 -21.91 22.18 0.13
C SER A 291 -21.11 20.92 -0.23
N TYR A 292 -20.35 20.34 0.69
CA TYR A 292 -19.53 19.14 0.42
C TYR A 292 -20.42 17.92 0.31
N SER A 293 -21.31 17.72 1.27
CA SER A 293 -22.29 16.63 1.26
C SER A 293 -23.23 16.74 0.06
N MET A 294 -23.68 17.94 -0.30
CA MET A 294 -24.44 18.17 -1.53
C MET A 294 -23.64 17.83 -2.80
N THR A 295 -22.34 18.13 -2.82
CA THR A 295 -21.46 17.76 -3.95
C THR A 295 -21.35 16.25 -4.08
N ILE A 296 -21.11 15.52 -2.98
CA ILE A 296 -21.09 14.05 -2.97
C ILE A 296 -22.41 13.48 -3.48
N VAL A 297 -23.56 13.96 -2.97
CA VAL A 297 -24.89 13.52 -3.43
C VAL A 297 -25.08 13.70 -4.93
N ASN A 298 -24.64 14.83 -5.50
CA ASN A 298 -24.72 15.05 -6.94
C ASN A 298 -23.89 14.04 -7.74
N PHE A 299 -22.66 13.73 -7.30
CA PHE A 299 -21.82 12.69 -7.92
C PHE A 299 -22.42 11.28 -7.75
N MET A 300 -23.04 10.97 -6.61
CA MET A 300 -23.74 9.70 -6.39
C MET A 300 -24.94 9.54 -7.35
N GLN A 301 -25.72 10.61 -7.55
CA GLN A 301 -26.87 10.61 -8.48
C GLN A 301 -26.42 10.43 -9.94
N ASP A 302 -25.34 11.10 -10.36
CA ASP A 302 -24.76 10.94 -11.70
C ASP A 302 -24.19 9.51 -11.91
N ALA A 303 -23.48 8.95 -10.93
CA ALA A 303 -22.99 7.58 -10.98
C ALA A 303 -24.12 6.55 -11.11
N ARG A 304 -25.16 6.63 -10.26
CA ARG A 304 -26.37 5.79 -10.36
C ARG A 304 -27.07 5.94 -11.72
N SER A 305 -27.13 7.17 -12.25
CA SER A 305 -27.72 7.45 -13.57
C SER A 305 -26.91 6.85 -14.73
N LYS A 306 -25.57 6.83 -14.61
CA LYS A 306 -24.66 6.19 -15.58
C LYS A 306 -24.78 4.67 -15.53
N GLU A 307 -24.90 4.08 -14.36
CA GLU A 307 -25.10 2.64 -14.17
C GLU A 307 -26.45 2.18 -14.73
N ALA A 308 -27.54 2.88 -14.41
CA ALA A 308 -28.86 2.58 -14.96
C ALA A 308 -28.89 2.61 -16.51
N ARG A 309 -28.10 3.50 -17.14
CA ARG A 309 -27.97 3.56 -18.61
C ARG A 309 -27.09 2.46 -19.23
N ARG A 310 -26.24 1.79 -18.44
CA ARG A 310 -25.43 0.64 -18.90
C ARG A 310 -26.20 -0.67 -18.87
N ASN A 311 -27.28 -0.72 -18.10
CA ASN A 311 -28.13 -1.90 -17.89
C ASN A 311 -29.42 -1.87 -18.76
N LEU A 312 -29.47 -0.99 -19.77
CA LEU A 312 -30.55 -0.80 -20.75
C LEU A 312 -30.05 -1.10 -22.17
#